data_AF-A0A3P8WKB0-F1
#
_entry.id   AF-A0A3P8WKB0-F1
#
_cell.length_a   1.000
_cell.length_b   1.000
_cell.length_c   1.000
_cell.angle_alpha   90.00
_cell.angle_beta   90.00
_cell.angle_gamma   90.00
#
_symmetry.space_group_name_H-M   'P 1'
#
loop_
_entity.id
_entity.type
_entity.pdbx_description
1 polymer ?
#
loop_
_entity_poly.entity_id
_entity_poly.type
_entity_poly.pdbx_seq_one_letter_code
_entity_poly.pdbx_strand_id
1 'polypeptide(L)'
;MFYFKPHKHGCDEADFHEDVSVLTKSRLDNCSQQLQQKHRDMSKLQEQEKAVVAAFQESLGQNNKFEAFLTGVFKRNVKYVKTQEPSEGEEMDSDEDSDAVDDDSDSGENAVQGCDPQLYENTLQLRERRLDVEALLMEEKRRAEALKEEQEVLLKKQKTARLSVKAAEQDLEEINREKQEKMNELEVVVPLRLHQIEFIANGSIPADLSEALVVDSSELRRLQQRIEQLHVERGQQKEAKVQVRRDHSRLIHECKELKTTITELEEQCDTLMMKKFGRLVDLEALQTLRGNRELEELKQQKVLQEARWGKEGREWEAKVEAAHDALMDVTRCNTELLARKKKFVEENMELKRKLETHQRKTVKFFHSSFTHTP
;
A
#
# COMPACT_ATOMS: atom_id res chain seq x y z
N MET A 1 15.40 8.66 -49.24
CA MET A 1 15.06 8.20 -47.87
C MET A 1 15.53 6.77 -47.70
N PHE A 2 16.63 6.56 -46.97
CA PHE A 2 16.96 5.22 -46.48
C PHE A 2 16.06 4.96 -45.27
N TYR A 3 15.00 4.15 -45.45
CA TYR A 3 14.29 3.56 -44.32
C TYR A 3 15.25 2.59 -43.64
N PHE A 4 15.95 3.05 -42.62
CA PHE A 4 16.49 2.14 -41.62
C PHE A 4 15.28 1.60 -40.86
N LYS A 5 14.86 0.39 -41.25
CA LYS A 5 13.96 -0.44 -40.47
C LYS A 5 14.53 -0.44 -39.05
N PRO A 6 13.81 0.04 -38.01
CA PRO A 6 14.28 -0.12 -36.65
C PRO A 6 14.43 -1.63 -36.46
N HIS A 7 15.67 -2.06 -36.20
CA HIS A 7 15.94 -3.45 -35.85
C HIS A 7 15.04 -3.75 -34.66
N LYS A 8 14.18 -4.75 -34.81
CA LYS A 8 13.31 -5.30 -33.75
C LYS A 8 14.20 -5.89 -32.64
N HIS A 9 14.85 -5.05 -31.86
CA HIS A 9 15.50 -5.46 -30.61
C HIS A 9 14.75 -4.89 -29.40
N GLY A 10 13.87 -3.90 -29.59
CA GLY A 10 12.94 -3.41 -28.55
C GLY A 10 11.63 -4.20 -28.45
N CYS A 11 11.28 -5.03 -29.44
CA CYS A 11 10.09 -5.89 -29.33
C CYS A 11 10.32 -7.01 -28.31
N ASP A 12 11.51 -7.62 -28.32
CA ASP A 12 11.78 -8.78 -27.46
C ASP A 12 11.90 -8.39 -25.97
N GLU A 13 12.42 -7.21 -25.65
CA GLU A 13 12.48 -6.70 -24.25
C GLU A 13 11.13 -6.19 -23.76
N ALA A 14 10.34 -5.52 -24.61
CA ALA A 14 8.99 -5.07 -24.25
C ALA A 14 8.04 -6.26 -24.03
N ASP A 15 8.09 -7.26 -24.91
CA ASP A 15 7.32 -8.51 -24.77
C ASP A 15 7.74 -9.26 -23.48
N PHE A 16 9.04 -9.29 -23.14
CA PHE A 16 9.52 -9.90 -21.91
C PHE A 16 9.05 -9.17 -20.64
N HIS A 17 9.02 -7.84 -20.64
CA HIS A 17 8.51 -7.05 -19.52
C HIS A 17 6.99 -7.15 -19.35
N GLU A 18 6.26 -7.23 -20.46
CA GLU A 18 4.81 -7.45 -20.45
C GLU A 18 4.48 -8.86 -19.93
N ASP A 19 5.21 -9.88 -20.36
CA ASP A 19 5.08 -11.26 -19.86
C ASP A 19 5.41 -11.39 -18.37
N VAL A 20 6.46 -10.72 -17.88
CA VAL A 20 6.79 -10.68 -16.45
C VAL A 20 5.73 -9.93 -15.64
N SER A 21 5.16 -8.86 -16.18
CA SER A 21 4.05 -8.11 -15.55
C SER A 21 2.77 -8.95 -15.45
N VAL A 22 2.43 -9.69 -16.52
CA VAL A 22 1.28 -10.60 -16.55
C VAL A 22 1.49 -11.77 -15.58
N LEU A 23 2.69 -12.36 -15.56
CA LEU A 23 3.03 -13.46 -14.65
C LEU A 23 3.04 -13.03 -13.18
N THR A 24 3.53 -11.83 -12.86
CA THR A 24 3.51 -11.32 -11.48
C THR A 24 2.10 -10.99 -11.02
N LYS A 25 1.25 -10.48 -11.93
CA LYS A 25 -0.17 -10.23 -11.65
C LYS A 25 -0.94 -11.53 -11.40
N SER A 26 -0.77 -12.55 -12.25
CA SER A 26 -1.43 -13.85 -12.03
C SER A 26 -1.00 -14.52 -10.73
N ARG A 27 0.29 -14.39 -10.34
CA ARG A 27 0.80 -14.86 -9.05
C ARG A 27 0.17 -14.11 -7.86
N LEU A 28 0.01 -12.80 -7.95
CA LEU A 28 -0.69 -11.99 -6.94
C LEU A 28 -2.15 -12.39 -6.79
N ASP A 29 -2.84 -12.60 -7.90
CA ASP A 29 -4.24 -13.02 -7.91
C ASP A 29 -4.40 -14.41 -7.26
N ASN A 30 -3.51 -15.35 -7.59
CA ASN A 30 -3.48 -16.68 -6.96
C ASN A 30 -3.20 -16.60 -5.45
N CYS A 31 -2.20 -15.82 -5.04
CA CYS A 31 -1.89 -15.60 -3.61
C CYS A 31 -3.09 -14.99 -2.85
N SER A 32 -3.80 -14.03 -3.46
CA SER A 32 -5.02 -13.44 -2.90
C SER A 32 -6.15 -14.47 -2.75
N GLN A 33 -6.35 -15.33 -3.75
CA GLN A 33 -7.33 -16.42 -3.67
C GLN A 33 -6.99 -17.42 -2.57
N GLN A 34 -5.72 -17.79 -2.42
CA GLN A 34 -5.26 -18.67 -1.34
C GLN A 34 -5.49 -18.04 0.03
N LEU A 35 -5.21 -16.75 0.21
CA LEU A 35 -5.50 -16.03 1.46
C LEU A 35 -7.00 -16.01 1.79
N GLN A 36 -7.86 -15.80 0.80
CA GLN A 36 -9.31 -15.87 1.00
C GLN A 36 -9.76 -17.27 1.43
N GLN A 37 -9.19 -18.30 0.82
CA GLN A 37 -9.49 -19.69 1.18
C GLN A 37 -9.04 -19.99 2.62
N LYS A 38 -7.83 -19.57 2.99
CA LYS A 38 -7.29 -19.71 4.35
C LYS A 38 -8.12 -18.97 5.39
N HIS A 39 -8.61 -17.76 5.07
CA HIS A 39 -9.53 -17.03 5.95
C HIS A 39 -10.86 -17.79 6.17
N ARG A 40 -11.42 -18.41 5.11
CA ARG A 40 -12.63 -19.24 5.24
C ARG A 40 -12.39 -20.44 6.14
N ASP A 41 -11.25 -21.10 5.97
CA ASP A 41 -10.90 -22.29 6.76
C ASP A 41 -10.60 -21.93 8.23
N MET A 42 -9.98 -20.79 8.50
CA MET A 42 -9.88 -20.23 9.85
C MET A 42 -11.25 -19.95 10.49
N SER A 43 -12.21 -19.38 9.73
CA SER A 43 -13.57 -19.14 10.25
C SER A 43 -14.29 -20.45 10.61
N LYS A 44 -14.11 -21.51 9.82
CA LYS A 44 -14.64 -22.84 10.13
C LYS A 44 -14.00 -23.44 11.39
N LEU A 45 -12.68 -23.32 11.54
CA LEU A 45 -11.98 -23.81 12.74
C LEU A 45 -12.42 -23.04 13.99
N GLN A 46 -12.65 -21.72 13.90
CA GLN A 46 -13.23 -20.93 15.00
C GLN A 46 -14.66 -21.35 15.34
N GLU A 47 -15.45 -21.75 14.34
CA GLU A 47 -16.80 -22.27 14.58
C GLU A 47 -16.76 -23.65 15.25
N GLN A 48 -15.81 -24.51 14.87
CA GLN A 48 -15.55 -25.79 15.53
C GLN A 48 -15.07 -25.60 16.98
N GLU A 49 -14.19 -24.63 17.24
CA GLU A 49 -13.75 -24.28 18.60
C GLU A 49 -14.95 -23.87 19.48
N LYS A 50 -15.81 -22.99 18.95
CA LYS A 50 -17.06 -22.59 19.62
C LYS A 50 -18.00 -23.77 19.84
N ALA A 51 -18.10 -24.70 18.89
CA ALA A 51 -18.91 -25.90 19.03
C ALA A 51 -18.37 -26.84 20.12
N VAL A 52 -17.05 -26.98 20.25
CA VAL A 52 -16.43 -27.77 21.34
C VAL A 52 -16.70 -27.11 22.70
N VAL A 53 -16.60 -25.78 22.80
CA VAL A 53 -16.94 -25.03 24.02
C VAL A 53 -18.44 -25.15 24.36
N ALA A 54 -19.31 -25.08 23.36
CA ALA A 54 -20.76 -25.25 23.55
C ALA A 54 -21.11 -26.68 23.99
N ALA A 55 -20.51 -27.70 23.38
CA ALA A 55 -20.68 -29.10 23.78
C ALA A 55 -20.20 -29.34 25.23
N PHE A 56 -19.12 -28.67 25.63
CA PHE A 56 -18.65 -28.68 27.02
C PHE A 56 -19.68 -28.03 27.97
N GLN A 57 -20.19 -26.85 27.62
CA GLN A 57 -21.22 -26.18 28.42
C GLN A 57 -22.53 -26.98 28.51
N GLU A 58 -22.95 -27.63 27.42
CA GLU A 58 -24.14 -28.49 27.38
C GLU A 58 -23.95 -29.73 28.25
N SER A 59 -22.75 -30.34 28.23
CA SER A 59 -22.42 -31.48 29.10
C SER A 59 -22.43 -31.10 30.58
N LEU A 60 -22.06 -29.86 30.93
CA LEU A 60 -22.04 -29.37 32.32
C LEU A 60 -23.43 -29.15 32.92
N GLY A 61 -24.48 -28.91 32.12
CA GLY A 61 -25.85 -28.69 32.61
C GLY A 61 -26.02 -27.47 33.55
N GLN A 62 -27.25 -27.24 34.04
CA GLN A 62 -27.55 -26.14 34.97
C GLN A 62 -27.38 -26.61 36.42
N ASN A 63 -26.37 -26.10 37.14
CA ASN A 63 -26.01 -26.34 38.55
C ASN A 63 -25.25 -27.64 38.87
N ASN A 64 -24.06 -27.83 38.25
CA ASN A 64 -23.15 -28.92 38.63
C ASN A 64 -22.16 -28.49 39.73
N LYS A 65 -22.10 -29.25 40.84
CA LYS A 65 -21.18 -28.95 41.98
C LYS A 65 -19.70 -29.02 41.61
N PHE A 66 -19.38 -29.69 40.49
CA PHE A 66 -18.03 -29.87 39.97
C PHE A 66 -17.70 -28.97 38.77
N GLU A 67 -18.55 -28.00 38.44
CA GLU A 67 -18.38 -27.09 37.30
C GLU A 67 -17.01 -26.38 37.32
N ALA A 68 -16.61 -25.84 38.47
CA ALA A 68 -15.33 -25.16 38.62
C ALA A 68 -14.13 -26.09 38.38
N PHE A 69 -14.23 -27.35 38.82
CA PHE A 69 -13.19 -28.36 38.64
C PHE A 69 -13.09 -28.80 37.17
N LEU A 70 -14.21 -29.16 36.54
CA LEU A 70 -14.25 -29.60 35.15
C LEU A 70 -13.86 -28.48 34.18
N THR A 71 -14.22 -27.24 34.48
CA THR A 71 -13.78 -26.06 33.72
C THR A 71 -12.27 -25.85 33.86
N GLY A 72 -11.71 -26.10 35.04
CA GLY A 72 -10.26 -26.10 35.26
C GLY A 72 -9.55 -27.18 34.44
N VAL A 73 -10.10 -28.40 34.40
CA VAL A 73 -9.57 -29.53 33.60
C VAL A 73 -9.65 -29.22 32.10
N PHE A 74 -10.77 -28.70 31.60
CA PHE A 74 -10.97 -28.35 30.20
C PHE A 74 -10.03 -27.24 29.72
N LYS A 75 -9.85 -26.19 30.55
CA LYS A 75 -8.98 -25.03 30.23
C LYS A 75 -7.49 -25.32 30.39
N ARG A 76 -7.11 -26.37 31.11
CA ARG A 76 -5.70 -26.70 31.33
C ARG A 76 -5.07 -27.07 29.98
N ASN A 77 -3.98 -26.41 29.62
CA ASN A 77 -3.21 -26.77 28.45
C ASN A 77 -2.19 -27.83 28.88
N VAL A 78 -2.33 -29.07 28.39
CA VAL A 78 -1.26 -30.06 28.49
C VAL A 78 -0.45 -29.91 27.21
N LYS A 79 0.89 -29.83 27.33
CA LYS A 79 1.79 -29.93 26.19
C LYS A 79 1.57 -31.30 25.56
N TYR A 80 0.77 -31.35 24.50
CA TYR A 80 0.58 -32.51 23.68
C TYR A 80 1.81 -32.64 22.78
N VAL A 81 2.75 -33.51 23.14
CA VAL A 81 3.79 -33.98 22.22
C VAL A 81 3.10 -34.96 21.30
N LYS A 82 2.59 -34.48 20.17
CA LYS A 82 2.18 -35.35 19.08
C LYS A 82 3.44 -36.05 18.58
N THR A 83 3.59 -37.33 18.85
CA THR A 83 4.62 -38.19 18.24
C THR A 83 4.40 -38.15 16.73
N GLN A 84 5.11 -37.27 16.04
CA GLN A 84 5.29 -37.36 14.61
C GLN A 84 6.37 -38.43 14.36
N GLU A 85 6.06 -39.38 13.48
CA GLU A 85 7.03 -40.34 12.94
C GLU A 85 8.26 -39.61 12.37
N PRO A 86 9.46 -40.24 12.41
CA PRO A 86 10.69 -39.58 12.00
C PRO A 86 10.72 -39.44 10.49
N SER A 87 10.49 -38.23 9.99
CA SER A 87 10.97 -37.83 8.66
C SER A 87 12.30 -37.13 8.86
N GLU A 88 13.35 -37.77 8.34
CA GLU A 88 14.72 -37.26 8.28
C GLU A 88 14.77 -35.86 7.66
N GLY A 89 15.56 -34.96 8.25
CA GLY A 89 15.96 -33.70 7.58
C GLY A 89 16.11 -32.47 8.47
N GLU A 90 17.27 -32.40 9.14
CA GLU A 90 18.09 -31.18 9.37
C GLU A 90 17.63 -30.07 10.36
N GLU A 91 18.37 -30.04 11.48
CA GLU A 91 19.01 -28.89 12.14
C GLU A 91 18.12 -27.69 12.53
N MET A 92 17.74 -27.62 13.81
CA MET A 92 17.55 -26.33 14.49
C MET A 92 18.07 -26.33 15.92
N ASP A 93 18.91 -25.32 16.13
CA ASP A 93 19.65 -24.86 17.29
C ASP A 93 18.90 -25.00 18.63
N SER A 94 19.61 -25.60 19.59
CA SER A 94 19.16 -25.90 20.95
C SER A 94 19.62 -24.78 21.87
N ASP A 95 18.75 -23.82 22.17
CA ASP A 95 18.92 -22.92 23.32
C ASP A 95 18.06 -23.42 24.49
N GLU A 96 18.81 -24.01 25.41
CA GLU A 96 18.46 -24.59 26.70
C GLU A 96 18.23 -23.46 27.72
N ASP A 97 16.99 -23.24 28.14
CA ASP A 97 16.72 -22.57 29.43
C ASP A 97 15.47 -23.19 30.07
N SER A 98 15.72 -24.28 30.81
CA SER A 98 14.74 -25.07 31.54
C SER A 98 14.62 -24.58 32.98
N ASP A 99 13.82 -23.52 33.21
CA ASP A 99 13.32 -23.24 34.54
C ASP A 99 12.05 -24.05 34.80
N ALA A 100 12.28 -25.27 35.28
CA ALA A 100 11.27 -26.14 35.84
C ALA A 100 10.76 -25.57 37.17
N VAL A 101 9.61 -24.88 37.11
CA VAL A 101 8.76 -24.69 38.29
C VAL A 101 7.72 -25.81 38.30
N ASP A 102 8.14 -26.93 38.87
CA ASP A 102 7.26 -27.96 39.40
C ASP A 102 6.50 -27.37 40.59
N ASP A 103 5.32 -26.81 40.33
CA ASP A 103 4.34 -26.48 41.37
C ASP A 103 3.37 -27.65 41.50
N ASP A 104 3.89 -28.71 42.11
CA ASP A 104 3.10 -29.79 42.72
C ASP A 104 2.38 -29.22 43.95
N SER A 105 1.30 -28.47 43.69
CA SER A 105 0.34 -28.05 44.71
C SER A 105 -0.90 -28.92 44.61
N ASP A 106 -0.75 -30.13 45.16
CA ASP A 106 -1.69 -30.81 46.06
C ASP A 106 -3.11 -30.21 46.12
N SER A 107 -3.96 -30.58 45.15
CA SER A 107 -5.41 -30.46 45.30
C SER A 107 -6.15 -31.28 44.26
N GLY A 108 -6.51 -32.52 44.60
CA GLY A 108 -7.45 -33.27 43.75
C GLY A 108 -7.81 -34.70 44.11
N GLU A 109 -7.09 -35.40 44.98
CA GLU A 109 -7.44 -36.80 45.30
C GLU A 109 -8.79 -36.95 46.02
N ASN A 110 -9.40 -35.86 46.50
CA ASN A 110 -10.70 -35.87 47.17
C ASN A 110 -11.92 -35.58 46.25
N ALA A 111 -11.75 -35.42 44.93
CA ALA A 111 -12.87 -35.13 44.02
C ALA A 111 -13.42 -36.34 43.23
N VAL A 112 -12.77 -37.51 43.33
CA VAL A 112 -13.22 -38.74 42.64
C VAL A 112 -14.45 -39.37 43.32
N GLN A 113 -14.71 -39.04 44.58
CA GLN A 113 -15.92 -39.46 45.29
C GLN A 113 -17.10 -38.54 44.97
N GLY A 114 -17.67 -38.68 43.77
CA GLY A 114 -18.99 -38.10 43.44
C GLY A 114 -19.13 -37.44 42.07
N CYS A 115 -18.07 -37.36 41.26
CA CYS A 115 -18.17 -36.96 39.87
C CYS A 115 -18.54 -38.17 39.00
N ASP A 116 -19.48 -38.00 38.06
CA ASP A 116 -19.83 -39.06 37.12
C ASP A 116 -18.61 -39.40 36.23
N PRO A 117 -18.11 -40.65 36.26
CA PRO A 117 -16.96 -41.06 35.45
C PRO A 117 -17.14 -40.75 33.95
N GLN A 118 -18.37 -40.83 33.43
CA GLN A 118 -18.65 -40.55 32.02
C GLN A 118 -18.51 -39.05 31.69
N LEU A 119 -18.87 -38.17 32.64
CA LEU A 119 -18.77 -36.73 32.46
C LEU A 119 -17.30 -36.26 32.47
N TYR A 120 -16.49 -36.87 33.34
CA TYR A 120 -15.06 -36.59 33.41
C TYR A 120 -14.33 -37.07 32.15
N GLU A 121 -14.62 -38.28 31.65
CA GLU A 121 -14.04 -38.81 30.43
C GLU A 121 -14.45 -38.00 29.19
N ASN A 122 -15.72 -37.59 29.10
CA ASN A 122 -16.19 -36.67 28.05
C ASN A 122 -15.48 -35.30 28.12
N THR A 123 -15.21 -34.79 29.32
CA THR A 123 -14.47 -33.52 29.51
C THR A 123 -13.03 -33.63 29.01
N LEU A 124 -12.38 -34.78 29.22
CA LEU A 124 -11.04 -35.05 28.68
C LEU A 124 -11.06 -35.15 27.15
N GLN A 125 -12.04 -35.82 26.56
CA GLN A 125 -12.19 -35.90 25.10
C GLN A 125 -12.46 -34.53 24.46
N LEU A 126 -13.32 -33.71 25.08
CA LEU A 126 -13.60 -32.35 24.61
C LEU A 126 -12.37 -31.43 24.74
N ARG A 127 -11.54 -31.65 25.76
CA ARG A 127 -10.25 -30.96 25.91
C ARG A 127 -9.27 -31.34 24.82
N GLU A 128 -9.14 -32.62 24.50
CA GLU A 128 -8.28 -33.09 23.40
C GLU A 128 -8.73 -32.48 22.07
N ARG A 129 -10.04 -32.52 21.78
CA ARG A 129 -10.61 -31.87 20.59
C ARG A 129 -10.38 -30.36 20.56
N ARG A 130 -10.46 -29.66 21.70
CA ARG A 130 -10.12 -28.23 21.79
C ARG A 130 -8.67 -27.99 21.40
N LEU A 131 -7.74 -28.76 21.97
CA LEU A 131 -6.30 -28.61 21.71
C LEU A 131 -5.96 -28.93 20.24
N ASP A 132 -6.58 -29.94 19.64
CA ASP A 132 -6.41 -30.25 18.21
C ASP A 132 -6.90 -29.11 17.31
N VAL A 133 -8.08 -28.55 17.60
CA VAL A 133 -8.64 -27.42 16.84
C VAL A 133 -7.80 -26.15 17.03
N GLU A 134 -7.33 -25.87 18.25
CA GLU A 134 -6.42 -24.75 18.53
C GLU A 134 -5.08 -24.91 17.79
N ALA A 135 -4.51 -26.12 17.76
CA ALA A 135 -3.27 -26.41 17.03
C ALA A 135 -3.44 -26.21 15.51
N LEU A 136 -4.53 -26.73 14.92
CA LEU A 136 -4.86 -26.52 13.51
C LEU A 136 -5.08 -25.04 13.19
N LEU A 137 -5.73 -24.31 14.08
CA LEU A 137 -6.00 -22.87 13.92
C LEU A 137 -4.71 -22.05 13.99
N MET A 138 -3.78 -22.40 14.89
CA MET A 138 -2.46 -21.79 14.97
C MET A 138 -1.61 -22.09 13.73
N GLU A 139 -1.65 -23.33 13.23
CA GLU A 139 -0.93 -23.70 12.00
C GLU A 139 -1.49 -22.98 10.77
N GLU A 140 -2.82 -22.91 10.63
CA GLU A 140 -3.48 -22.17 9.56
C GLU A 140 -3.23 -20.65 9.64
N LYS A 141 -3.18 -20.08 10.85
CA LYS A 141 -2.74 -18.68 11.05
C LYS A 141 -1.32 -18.46 10.56
N ARG A 142 -0.38 -19.33 10.94
CA ARG A 142 1.02 -19.25 10.49
C ARG A 142 1.13 -19.35 8.96
N ARG A 143 0.39 -20.27 8.33
CA ARG A 143 0.33 -20.40 6.85
C ARG A 143 -0.25 -19.14 6.20
N ALA A 144 -1.29 -18.53 6.80
CA ALA A 144 -1.88 -17.30 6.29
C ALA A 144 -0.93 -16.09 6.44
N GLU A 145 -0.15 -16.02 7.51
CA GLU A 145 0.89 -15.01 7.70
C GLU A 145 2.01 -15.14 6.67
N ALA A 146 2.52 -16.36 6.43
CA ALA A 146 3.52 -16.60 5.39
C ALA A 146 3.03 -16.18 3.98
N LEU A 147 1.78 -16.51 3.64
CA LEU A 147 1.18 -16.07 2.37
C LEU A 147 1.02 -14.54 2.27
N LYS A 148 0.74 -13.85 3.38
CA LYS A 148 0.70 -12.38 3.40
C LYS A 148 2.08 -11.78 3.15
N GLU A 149 3.13 -12.33 3.76
CA GLU A 149 4.51 -11.88 3.53
C GLU A 149 4.91 -12.08 2.06
N GLU A 150 4.59 -13.24 1.46
CA GLU A 150 4.81 -13.49 0.04
C GLU A 150 4.05 -12.48 -0.85
N GLN A 151 2.79 -12.18 -0.51
CA GLN A 151 1.99 -11.20 -1.21
C GLN A 151 2.64 -9.81 -1.16
N GLU A 152 3.14 -9.38 0.00
CA GLU A 152 3.83 -8.10 0.14
C GLU A 152 5.11 -8.03 -0.70
N VAL A 153 5.89 -9.12 -0.73
CA VAL A 153 7.10 -9.21 -1.56
C VAL A 153 6.74 -9.10 -3.04
N LEU A 154 5.69 -9.80 -3.49
CA LEU A 154 5.20 -9.73 -4.86
C LEU A 154 4.69 -8.33 -5.22
N LEU A 155 3.97 -7.65 -4.31
CA LEU A 155 3.51 -6.28 -4.51
C LEU A 155 4.67 -5.29 -4.62
N LYS A 156 5.71 -5.42 -3.78
CA LYS A 156 6.92 -4.61 -3.86
C LYS A 156 7.63 -4.82 -5.19
N LYS A 157 7.79 -6.07 -5.64
CA LYS A 157 8.38 -6.42 -6.94
C LYS A 157 7.57 -5.88 -8.12
N GLN A 158 6.24 -5.96 -8.06
CA GLN A 158 5.38 -5.39 -9.10
C GLN A 158 5.52 -3.87 -9.18
N LYS A 159 5.59 -3.18 -8.03
CA LYS A 159 5.76 -1.74 -7.97
C LYS A 159 7.10 -1.30 -8.55
N THR A 160 8.20 -1.97 -8.19
CA THR A 160 9.52 -1.65 -8.75
C THR A 160 9.59 -1.92 -10.24
N ALA A 161 9.04 -3.04 -10.71
CA ALA A 161 8.97 -3.34 -12.14
C ALA A 161 8.18 -2.27 -12.92
N ARG A 162 7.02 -1.83 -12.39
CA ARG A 162 6.23 -0.75 -13.02
C ARG A 162 6.98 0.58 -13.08
N LEU A 163 7.75 0.93 -12.06
CA LEU A 163 8.56 2.15 -12.08
C LEU A 163 9.68 2.04 -13.10
N SER A 164 10.33 0.87 -13.21
CA SER A 164 11.36 0.61 -14.22
C SER A 164 10.83 0.73 -15.65
N VAL A 165 9.65 0.15 -15.92
CA VAL A 165 9.01 0.24 -17.25
C VAL A 165 8.71 1.70 -17.60
N LYS A 166 8.13 2.46 -16.66
CA LYS A 166 7.84 3.89 -16.89
C LYS A 166 9.10 4.73 -17.14
N ALA A 167 10.19 4.44 -16.42
CA ALA A 167 11.46 5.12 -16.66
C ALA A 167 12.01 4.79 -18.06
N ALA A 168 12.00 3.52 -18.46
CA ALA A 168 12.43 3.11 -19.80
C ALA A 168 11.56 3.72 -20.92
N GLU A 169 10.24 3.83 -20.70
CA GLU A 169 9.33 4.52 -21.63
C GLU A 169 9.68 6.01 -21.78
N GLN A 170 9.97 6.69 -20.67
CA GLN A 170 10.39 8.10 -20.67
C GLN A 170 11.73 8.30 -21.39
N ASP A 171 12.73 7.46 -21.11
CA ASP A 171 14.03 7.51 -21.78
C ASP A 171 13.88 7.28 -23.29
N LEU A 172 13.00 6.35 -23.69
CA LEU A 172 12.71 6.07 -25.10
C LEU A 172 12.01 7.26 -25.79
N GLU A 173 11.11 7.95 -25.10
CA GLU A 173 10.49 9.19 -25.59
C GLU A 173 11.54 10.31 -25.78
N GLU A 174 12.47 10.46 -24.85
CA GLU A 174 13.55 11.45 -24.93
C GLU A 174 14.49 11.17 -26.10
N ILE A 175 14.93 9.92 -26.27
CA ILE A 175 15.77 9.50 -27.40
C ILE A 175 15.05 9.74 -28.73
N ASN A 176 13.75 9.44 -28.81
CA ASN A 176 12.98 9.69 -30.02
C ASN A 176 12.82 11.18 -30.32
N ARG A 177 12.64 12.02 -29.29
CA ARG A 177 12.62 13.48 -29.44
C ARG A 177 13.95 14.00 -29.97
N GLU A 178 15.07 13.61 -29.38
CA GLU A 178 16.40 14.01 -29.84
C GLU A 178 16.68 13.54 -31.28
N LYS A 179 16.26 12.31 -31.61
CA LYS A 179 16.39 11.79 -32.97
C LYS A 179 15.57 12.64 -33.95
N GLN A 180 14.36 13.04 -33.58
CA GLN A 180 13.53 13.90 -34.41
C GLN A 180 14.15 15.28 -34.58
N GLU A 181 14.69 15.89 -33.52
CA GLU A 181 15.38 17.18 -33.57
C GLU A 181 16.58 17.11 -34.52
N LYS A 182 17.48 16.13 -34.34
CA LYS A 182 18.64 15.92 -35.23
C LYS A 182 18.24 15.62 -36.67
N MET A 183 17.13 14.89 -36.87
CA MET A 183 16.63 14.60 -38.22
C MET A 183 16.03 15.85 -38.89
N ASN A 184 15.40 16.74 -38.13
CA ASN A 184 14.87 17.99 -38.64
C ASN A 184 15.99 18.97 -39.05
N GLU A 185 17.18 18.87 -38.44
CA GLU A 185 18.36 19.65 -38.82
C GLU A 185 18.99 19.18 -40.15
N LEU A 186 18.66 17.98 -40.63
CA LEU A 186 19.22 17.45 -41.87
C LEU A 186 18.49 18.03 -43.08
N GLU A 187 19.17 18.90 -43.83
CA GLU A 187 18.69 19.35 -45.13
C GLU A 187 18.74 18.20 -46.15
N VAL A 188 17.56 17.73 -46.58
CA VAL A 188 17.43 16.66 -47.59
C VAL A 188 17.06 17.26 -48.93
N VAL A 189 17.93 17.08 -49.92
CA VAL A 189 17.63 17.45 -51.31
C VAL A 189 16.85 16.32 -51.98
N VAL A 190 15.62 16.59 -52.42
CA VAL A 190 14.77 15.63 -53.14
C VAL A 190 14.59 16.09 -54.58
N PRO A 191 15.12 15.35 -55.58
CA PRO A 191 14.84 15.65 -56.99
C PRO A 191 13.40 15.27 -57.33
N LEU A 192 12.58 16.26 -57.67
CA LEU A 192 11.19 16.08 -58.07
C LEU A 192 11.02 16.28 -59.57
N ARG A 193 10.14 15.51 -60.20
CA ARG A 193 9.69 15.74 -61.58
C ARG A 193 8.48 16.67 -61.55
N LEU A 194 8.32 17.52 -62.56
CA LEU A 194 7.23 18.51 -62.62
C LEU A 194 5.83 17.92 -62.46
N HIS A 195 5.58 16.68 -62.94
CA HIS A 195 4.29 16.02 -62.79
C HIS A 195 3.98 15.51 -61.38
N GLN A 196 4.96 15.49 -60.48
CA GLN A 196 4.80 15.07 -59.08
C GLN A 196 4.43 16.24 -58.16
N ILE A 197 4.45 17.47 -58.69
CA ILE A 197 4.14 18.68 -57.94
C ILE A 197 2.65 18.94 -58.06
N GLU A 198 1.90 18.54 -57.03
CA GLU A 198 0.46 18.84 -56.91
C GLU A 198 0.20 20.20 -56.22
N PHE A 199 1.27 20.91 -55.85
CA PHE A 199 1.20 22.26 -55.26
C PHE A 199 0.98 23.30 -56.36
N ILE A 200 -0.28 23.68 -56.56
CA ILE A 200 -0.69 24.67 -57.56
C ILE A 200 -1.31 25.86 -56.82
N ALA A 201 -0.67 27.03 -56.92
CA ALA A 201 -1.28 28.29 -56.52
C ALA A 201 -1.60 29.11 -57.77
N ASN A 202 -2.85 29.56 -57.90
CA ASN A 202 -3.32 30.40 -59.02
C ASN A 202 -3.15 29.76 -60.43
N GLY A 203 -3.34 28.44 -60.55
CA GLY A 203 -3.35 27.75 -61.85
C GLY A 203 -1.97 27.52 -62.50
N SER A 204 -0.88 27.85 -61.80
CA SER A 204 0.50 27.55 -62.21
C SER A 204 1.32 27.03 -61.04
N ILE A 205 2.43 26.33 -61.33
CA ILE A 205 3.40 25.92 -60.31
C ILE A 205 4.18 27.17 -59.88
N PRO A 206 4.16 27.57 -58.59
CA PRO A 206 4.90 28.72 -58.11
C PRO A 206 6.42 28.54 -58.31
N ALA A 207 7.13 29.64 -58.55
CA ALA A 207 8.59 29.62 -58.67
C ALA A 207 9.30 29.37 -57.33
N ASP A 208 8.60 29.62 -56.21
CA ASP A 208 9.06 29.32 -54.87
C ASP A 208 8.18 28.22 -54.25
N LEU A 209 8.83 27.14 -53.81
CA LEU A 209 8.21 25.98 -53.18
C LEU A 209 8.55 25.91 -51.68
N SER A 210 9.07 26.99 -51.09
CA SER A 210 9.41 27.10 -49.67
C SER A 210 8.23 26.79 -48.73
N GLU A 211 7.00 27.13 -49.14
CA GLU A 211 5.76 26.83 -48.40
C GLU A 211 5.19 25.42 -48.69
N ALA A 212 5.77 24.67 -49.62
CA ALA A 212 5.24 23.37 -50.05
C ALA A 212 5.79 22.23 -49.18
N LEU A 213 4.88 21.38 -48.67
CA LEU A 213 5.24 20.17 -47.92
C LEU A 213 5.39 18.97 -48.86
N VAL A 214 6.57 18.33 -48.84
CA VAL A 214 6.79 17.08 -49.60
C VAL A 214 6.35 15.89 -48.75
N VAL A 215 5.32 15.19 -49.21
CA VAL A 215 4.78 13.99 -48.55
C VAL A 215 4.82 12.82 -49.51
N ASP A 216 5.18 11.63 -49.02
CA ASP A 216 5.02 10.41 -49.80
C ASP A 216 3.53 10.10 -50.02
N SER A 217 3.15 9.83 -51.25
CA SER A 217 1.80 9.38 -51.64
C SER A 217 1.30 8.16 -50.85
N SER A 218 2.21 7.30 -50.38
CA SER A 218 1.87 6.14 -49.54
C SER A 218 1.42 6.59 -48.14
N GLU A 219 2.19 7.49 -47.51
CA GLU A 219 1.90 8.05 -46.19
C GLU A 219 0.68 8.98 -46.23
N LEU A 220 0.46 9.73 -47.32
CA LEU A 220 -0.75 10.53 -47.49
C LEU A 220 -2.02 9.66 -47.50
N ARG A 221 -2.00 8.54 -48.24
CA ARG A 221 -3.10 7.58 -48.26
C ARG A 221 -3.30 6.92 -46.91
N ARG A 222 -2.21 6.55 -46.22
CA ARG A 222 -2.28 6.00 -44.87
C ARG A 222 -2.90 6.99 -43.89
N LEU A 223 -2.51 8.27 -43.95
CA LEU A 223 -3.09 9.33 -43.12
C LEU A 223 -4.58 9.53 -43.40
N GLN A 224 -4.98 9.53 -44.67
CA GLN A 224 -6.40 9.60 -45.06
C GLN A 224 -7.21 8.41 -44.49
N GLN A 225 -6.71 7.19 -44.64
CA GLN A 225 -7.33 5.99 -44.05
C GLN A 225 -7.38 6.07 -42.51
N ARG A 226 -6.32 6.59 -41.88
CA ARG A 226 -6.29 6.78 -40.43
C ARG A 226 -7.30 7.81 -39.96
N ILE A 227 -7.51 8.89 -40.72
CA ILE A 227 -8.54 9.90 -40.43
C ILE A 227 -9.92 9.26 -40.48
N GLU A 228 -10.21 8.41 -41.46
CA GLU A 228 -11.48 7.67 -41.54
C GLU A 228 -11.67 6.73 -40.34
N GLN A 229 -10.63 5.97 -39.96
CA GLN A 229 -10.67 5.12 -38.77
C GLN A 229 -10.94 5.94 -37.50
N LEU A 230 -10.25 7.07 -37.31
CA LEU A 230 -10.46 7.96 -36.17
C LEU A 230 -11.88 8.54 -36.14
N HIS A 231 -12.49 8.78 -37.30
CA HIS A 231 -13.89 9.21 -37.37
C HIS A 231 -14.84 8.13 -36.83
N VAL A 232 -14.59 6.86 -37.15
CA VAL A 232 -15.36 5.71 -36.65
C VAL A 232 -15.12 5.50 -35.15
N GLU A 233 -13.86 5.46 -34.70
CA GLU A 233 -13.49 5.33 -33.28
C GLU A 233 -14.13 6.43 -32.42
N ARG A 234 -14.10 7.67 -32.90
CA ARG A 234 -14.76 8.81 -32.23
C ARG A 234 -16.29 8.63 -32.16
N GLY A 235 -16.91 8.03 -33.17
CA GLY A 235 -18.34 7.70 -33.17
C GLY A 235 -18.66 6.69 -32.06
N GLN A 236 -17.93 5.57 -32.04
CA GLN A 236 -18.06 4.53 -31.02
C GLN A 236 -17.85 5.08 -29.60
N GLN A 237 -16.84 5.93 -29.42
CA GLN A 237 -16.57 6.53 -28.11
C GLN A 237 -17.69 7.49 -27.65
N LYS A 238 -18.32 8.21 -28.59
CA LYS A 238 -19.49 9.04 -28.28
C LYS A 238 -20.67 8.18 -27.85
N GLU A 239 -20.95 7.09 -28.56
CA GLU A 239 -22.02 6.15 -28.20
C GLU A 239 -21.81 5.53 -26.83
N ALA A 240 -20.60 5.04 -26.55
CA ALA A 240 -20.22 4.51 -25.24
C ALA A 240 -20.42 5.54 -24.13
N LYS A 241 -20.02 6.80 -24.36
CA LYS A 241 -20.22 7.89 -23.39
C LYS A 241 -21.70 8.16 -23.12
N VAL A 242 -22.54 8.12 -24.16
CA VAL A 242 -23.99 8.29 -23.99
C VAL A 242 -24.56 7.12 -23.19
N GLN A 243 -24.13 5.88 -23.46
CA GLN A 243 -24.58 4.71 -22.72
C GLN A 243 -24.24 4.79 -21.23
N VAL A 244 -22.99 5.12 -20.90
CA VAL A 244 -22.55 5.31 -19.50
C VAL A 244 -23.36 6.39 -18.80
N ARG A 245 -23.70 7.49 -19.49
CA ARG A 245 -24.55 8.54 -18.93
C ARG A 245 -25.97 8.04 -18.63
N ARG A 246 -26.56 7.24 -19.52
CA ARG A 246 -27.88 6.62 -19.29
C ARG A 246 -27.83 5.69 -18.08
N ASP A 247 -26.83 4.83 -18.00
CA ASP A 247 -26.66 3.90 -16.88
C ASP A 247 -26.46 4.65 -15.56
N HIS A 248 -25.66 5.73 -15.57
CA HIS A 248 -25.49 6.58 -14.39
C HIS A 248 -26.78 7.24 -13.93
N SER A 249 -27.58 7.81 -14.86
CA SER A 249 -28.88 8.37 -14.53
C SER A 249 -29.85 7.31 -13.98
N ARG A 250 -29.85 6.09 -14.54
CA ARG A 250 -30.65 4.97 -14.04
C ARG A 250 -30.25 4.59 -12.61
N LEU A 251 -28.96 4.37 -12.36
CA LEU A 251 -28.43 4.05 -11.03
C LEU A 251 -28.74 5.13 -9.99
N ILE A 252 -28.70 6.42 -10.38
CA ILE A 252 -29.09 7.51 -9.47
C ILE A 252 -30.57 7.40 -9.09
N HIS A 253 -31.45 7.06 -10.05
CA HIS A 253 -32.86 6.90 -9.77
C HIS A 253 -33.12 5.70 -8.85
N GLU A 254 -32.52 4.54 -9.16
CA GLU A 254 -32.59 3.33 -8.33
C GLU A 254 -32.07 3.60 -6.90
N CYS A 255 -30.95 4.31 -6.76
CA CYS A 255 -30.45 4.72 -5.45
C CYS A 255 -31.40 5.64 -4.67
N LYS A 256 -32.16 6.50 -5.38
CA LYS A 256 -33.18 7.35 -4.74
C LYS A 256 -34.38 6.53 -4.30
N GLU A 257 -34.86 5.62 -5.14
CA GLU A 257 -35.95 4.70 -4.81
C GLU A 257 -35.58 3.81 -3.62
N LEU A 258 -34.37 3.25 -3.61
CA LEU A 258 -33.90 2.45 -2.47
C LEU A 258 -33.84 3.29 -1.19
N LYS A 259 -33.39 4.55 -1.26
CA LYS A 259 -33.41 5.45 -0.11
C LYS A 259 -34.83 5.72 0.39
N THR A 260 -35.80 5.94 -0.51
CA THR A 260 -37.20 6.14 -0.09
C THR A 260 -37.78 4.87 0.52
N THR A 261 -37.47 3.69 -0.01
CA THR A 261 -37.91 2.43 0.60
C THR A 261 -37.29 2.20 1.98
N ILE A 262 -36.02 2.59 2.18
CA ILE A 262 -35.37 2.52 3.49
C ILE A 262 -36.10 3.42 4.49
N THR A 263 -36.36 4.68 4.12
CA THR A 263 -37.08 5.61 5.01
C THR A 263 -38.49 5.14 5.31
N GLU A 264 -39.21 4.58 4.33
CA GLU A 264 -40.54 4.00 4.56
C GLU A 264 -40.50 2.80 5.51
N LEU A 265 -39.48 1.94 5.38
CA LEU A 265 -39.29 0.79 6.28
C LEU A 265 -38.87 1.23 7.69
N GLU A 266 -38.05 2.26 7.81
CA GLU A 266 -37.68 2.89 9.10
C GLU A 266 -38.93 3.45 9.79
N GLU A 267 -39.77 4.21 9.09
CA GLU A 267 -41.03 4.73 9.62
C GLU A 267 -42.03 3.61 10.02
N GLN A 268 -42.08 2.52 9.23
CA GLN A 268 -42.88 1.34 9.59
C GLN A 268 -42.36 0.66 10.85
N CYS A 269 -41.03 0.50 10.97
CA CYS A 269 -40.38 -0.02 12.18
C CYS A 269 -40.71 0.85 13.39
N ASP A 270 -40.56 2.17 13.28
CA ASP A 270 -40.88 3.14 14.33
C ASP A 270 -42.34 3.04 14.77
N THR A 271 -43.26 2.97 13.81
CA THR A 271 -44.70 2.81 14.08
C THR A 271 -44.99 1.50 14.82
N LEU A 272 -44.35 0.39 14.41
CA LEU A 272 -44.50 -0.90 15.07
C LEU A 272 -43.90 -0.88 16.48
N MET A 273 -42.74 -0.25 16.67
CA MET A 273 -42.11 -0.09 17.97
C MET A 273 -42.97 0.74 18.92
N MET A 274 -43.56 1.85 18.43
CA MET A 274 -44.50 2.65 19.19
C MET A 274 -45.76 1.87 19.57
N LYS A 275 -46.32 1.07 18.66
CA LYS A 275 -47.49 0.22 18.95
C LYS A 275 -47.19 -0.90 19.97
N LYS A 276 -46.00 -1.49 19.92
CA LYS A 276 -45.63 -2.65 20.76
C LYS A 276 -45.04 -2.25 22.11
N PHE A 277 -44.23 -1.20 22.16
CA PHE A 277 -43.46 -0.81 23.33
C PHE A 277 -43.85 0.56 23.89
N GLY A 278 -44.68 1.35 23.19
CA GLY A 278 -45.09 2.70 23.63
C GLY A 278 -43.98 3.76 23.59
N ARG A 279 -42.78 3.38 23.12
CA ARG A 279 -41.59 4.22 22.95
C ARG A 279 -40.77 3.69 21.78
N LEU A 280 -39.96 4.55 21.16
CA LEU A 280 -38.93 4.09 20.22
C LEU A 280 -37.86 3.33 21.00
N VAL A 281 -37.57 2.12 20.56
CA VAL A 281 -36.63 1.22 21.22
C VAL A 281 -35.50 0.95 20.25
N ASP A 282 -34.28 1.32 20.63
CA ASP A 282 -33.11 0.94 19.85
C ASP A 282 -32.91 -0.58 19.96
N LEU A 283 -33.31 -1.29 18.90
CA LEU A 283 -33.25 -2.74 18.81
C LEU A 283 -31.80 -3.23 18.74
N GLU A 284 -30.88 -2.44 18.18
CA GLU A 284 -29.46 -2.76 18.10
C GLU A 284 -28.80 -2.63 19.48
N ALA A 285 -29.16 -1.58 20.24
CA ALA A 285 -28.79 -1.45 21.65
C ALA A 285 -29.39 -2.59 22.51
N LEU A 286 -30.64 -3.03 22.27
CA LEU A 286 -31.22 -4.15 23.02
C LEU A 286 -30.59 -5.50 22.68
N GLN A 287 -30.25 -5.71 21.40
CA GLN A 287 -29.59 -6.94 20.94
C GLN A 287 -28.15 -7.02 21.47
N THR A 288 -27.48 -5.88 21.66
CA THR A 288 -26.17 -5.79 22.32
C THR A 288 -26.25 -5.79 23.86
N LEU A 289 -27.30 -5.23 24.46
CA LEU A 289 -27.55 -5.26 25.93
C LEU A 289 -27.83 -6.66 26.45
N ARG A 290 -28.44 -7.54 25.66
CA ARG A 290 -28.56 -8.97 26.00
C ARG A 290 -27.19 -9.68 26.01
N GLY A 291 -26.14 -9.03 25.50
CA GLY A 291 -24.82 -9.61 25.28
C GLY A 291 -23.70 -9.24 26.26
N ASN A 292 -23.70 -8.08 26.93
CA ASN A 292 -22.89 -7.75 28.13
C ASN A 292 -22.85 -6.24 28.39
N ARG A 293 -23.53 -5.77 29.45
CA ARG A 293 -23.48 -4.38 29.94
C ARG A 293 -22.04 -3.91 30.22
N GLU A 294 -21.21 -4.80 30.75
CA GLU A 294 -19.81 -4.54 31.08
C GLU A 294 -18.95 -4.25 29.84
N LEU A 295 -19.26 -4.88 28.69
CA LEU A 295 -18.51 -4.65 27.45
C LEU A 295 -18.75 -3.23 26.92
N GLU A 296 -19.97 -2.72 27.07
CA GLU A 296 -20.33 -1.37 26.61
C GLU A 296 -19.78 -0.29 27.56
N GLU A 297 -19.80 -0.54 28.87
CA GLU A 297 -19.11 0.31 29.86
C GLU A 297 -17.59 0.37 29.57
N LEU A 298 -16.97 -0.76 29.22
CA LEU A 298 -15.55 -0.82 28.83
C LEU A 298 -15.27 -0.10 27.50
N LYS A 299 -16.14 -0.21 26.49
CA LYS A 299 -16.01 0.53 25.23
C LYS A 299 -16.12 2.05 25.46
N GLN A 300 -17.07 2.49 26.27
CA GLN A 300 -17.22 3.91 26.60
C GLN A 300 -16.00 4.43 27.38
N GLN A 301 -15.49 3.65 28.35
CA GLN A 301 -14.26 3.98 29.05
C GLN A 301 -13.06 4.07 28.11
N LYS A 302 -12.93 3.14 27.16
CA LYS A 302 -11.89 3.16 26.13
C LYS A 302 -11.95 4.45 25.29
N VAL A 303 -13.12 4.81 24.78
CA VAL A 303 -13.30 6.04 23.98
C VAL A 303 -12.93 7.29 24.79
N LEU A 304 -13.30 7.35 26.07
CA LEU A 304 -12.91 8.46 26.95
C LEU A 304 -11.41 8.51 27.22
N GLN A 305 -10.76 7.34 27.38
CA GLN A 305 -9.30 7.25 27.54
C GLN A 305 -8.57 7.66 26.26
N GLU A 306 -8.99 7.18 25.09
CA GLU A 306 -8.45 7.58 23.79
C GLU A 306 -8.60 9.09 23.55
N ALA A 307 -9.71 9.69 23.96
CA ALA A 307 -9.90 11.14 23.88
C ALA A 307 -8.98 11.92 24.82
N ARG A 308 -8.65 11.38 26.01
CA ARG A 308 -7.67 11.97 26.94
C ARG A 308 -6.25 11.84 26.39
N TRP A 309 -5.84 10.64 25.99
CA TRP A 309 -4.53 10.40 25.39
C TRP A 309 -4.34 11.20 24.10
N GLY A 310 -5.40 11.37 23.30
CA GLY A 310 -5.35 12.24 22.11
C GLY A 310 -5.17 13.72 22.44
N LYS A 311 -5.62 14.20 23.61
CA LYS A 311 -5.35 15.57 24.07
C LYS A 311 -3.89 15.70 24.56
N GLU A 312 -3.44 14.76 25.37
CA GLU A 312 -2.05 14.72 25.84
C GLU A 312 -1.07 14.62 24.68
N GLY A 313 -1.35 13.78 23.67
CA GLY A 313 -0.56 13.67 22.45
C GLY A 313 -0.42 14.99 21.71
N ARG A 314 -1.53 15.73 21.52
CA ARG A 314 -1.50 17.07 20.90
C ARG A 314 -0.69 18.08 21.71
N GLU A 315 -0.77 18.03 23.04
CA GLU A 315 0.05 18.89 23.90
C GLU A 315 1.54 18.57 23.77
N TRP A 316 1.90 17.29 23.63
CA TRP A 316 3.28 16.88 23.39
C TRP A 316 3.77 17.26 22.00
N GLU A 317 2.95 17.08 20.96
CA GLU A 317 3.26 17.54 19.60
C GLU A 317 3.53 19.04 19.56
N ALA A 318 2.69 19.85 20.21
CA ALA A 318 2.89 21.30 20.30
C ALA A 318 4.20 21.67 21.02
N LYS A 319 4.59 20.94 22.07
CA LYS A 319 5.88 21.15 22.76
C LYS A 319 7.06 20.79 21.87
N VAL A 320 6.96 19.71 21.10
CA VAL A 320 7.99 19.29 20.15
C VAL A 320 8.16 20.33 19.04
N GLU A 321 7.05 20.81 18.48
CA GLU A 321 7.07 21.83 17.43
C GLU A 321 7.67 23.16 17.93
N ALA A 322 7.27 23.62 19.13
CA ALA A 322 7.86 24.80 19.74
C ALA A 322 9.38 24.66 20.01
N ALA A 323 9.83 23.48 20.42
CA ALA A 323 11.26 23.20 20.60
C ALA A 323 12.02 23.15 19.26
N HIS A 324 11.40 22.60 18.22
CA HIS A 324 11.95 22.58 16.87
C HIS A 324 12.10 23.98 16.30
N ASP A 325 11.08 24.83 16.43
CA ASP A 325 11.12 26.22 15.98
C ASP A 325 12.22 27.02 16.70
N ALA A 326 12.36 26.85 18.02
CA ALA A 326 13.43 27.49 18.78
C ALA A 326 14.82 27.04 18.28
N LEU A 327 15.00 25.76 17.96
CA LEU A 327 16.24 25.24 17.39
C LEU A 327 16.50 25.82 15.99
N MET A 328 15.47 25.90 15.14
CA MET A 328 15.56 26.51 13.82
C MET A 328 15.97 27.98 13.90
N ASP A 329 15.40 28.75 14.83
CA ASP A 329 15.73 30.16 15.02
C ASP A 329 17.18 30.36 15.45
N VAL A 330 17.66 29.57 16.42
CA VAL A 330 19.06 29.60 16.85
C VAL A 330 19.99 29.19 15.71
N THR A 331 19.61 28.18 14.93
CA THR A 331 20.40 27.70 13.79
C THR A 331 20.50 28.78 12.72
N ARG A 332 19.38 29.44 12.38
CA ARG A 332 19.33 30.57 11.45
C ARG A 332 20.21 31.72 11.93
N CYS A 333 20.06 32.18 13.16
CA CYS A 333 20.90 33.23 13.74
C CYS A 333 22.39 32.88 13.70
N ASN A 334 22.75 31.63 14.03
CA ASN A 334 24.14 31.17 13.97
C ASN A 334 24.67 31.14 12.53
N THR A 335 23.88 30.69 11.55
CA THR A 335 24.27 30.72 10.13
C THR A 335 24.48 32.15 9.62
N GLU A 336 23.64 33.10 10.02
CA GLU A 336 23.81 34.52 9.69
C GLU A 336 25.08 35.11 10.32
N LEU A 337 25.36 34.80 11.59
CA LEU A 337 26.58 35.22 12.27
C LEU A 337 27.83 34.64 11.61
N LEU A 338 27.79 33.37 11.19
CA LEU A 338 28.87 32.73 10.43
C LEU A 338 29.07 33.39 9.07
N ALA A 339 28.00 33.75 8.36
CA ALA A 339 28.07 34.48 7.10
C ALA A 339 28.72 35.86 7.28
N ARG A 340 28.31 36.61 8.32
CA ARG A 340 28.92 37.91 8.66
C ARG A 340 30.41 37.74 9.02
N LYS A 341 30.75 36.74 9.83
CA LYS A 341 32.13 36.43 10.18
C LYS A 341 32.97 36.08 8.95
N LYS A 342 32.43 35.28 8.02
CA LYS A 342 33.09 34.94 6.75
C LYS A 342 33.39 36.20 5.94
N LYS A 343 32.43 37.12 5.80
CA LYS A 343 32.63 38.41 5.12
C LYS A 343 33.77 39.23 5.75
N PHE A 344 33.80 39.35 7.08
CA PHE A 344 34.90 40.06 7.76
C PHE A 344 36.26 39.38 7.57
N VAL A 345 36.31 38.04 7.51
CA VAL A 345 37.56 37.33 7.21
C VAL A 345 38.03 37.60 5.79
N GLU A 346 37.12 37.63 4.81
CA GLU A 346 37.42 37.97 3.41
C GLU A 346 37.98 39.39 3.29
N GLU A 347 37.31 40.38 3.92
CA GLU A 347 37.76 41.78 3.96
C GLU A 347 39.15 41.91 4.63
N ASN A 348 39.37 41.22 5.75
CA ASN A 348 40.66 41.24 6.44
C ASN A 348 41.77 40.59 5.58
N MET A 349 41.47 39.51 4.87
CA MET A 349 42.41 38.90 3.92
C MET A 349 42.73 39.86 2.76
N GLU A 350 41.74 40.59 2.25
CA GLU A 350 41.97 41.59 1.21
C GLU A 350 42.84 42.76 1.71
N LEU A 351 42.56 43.27 2.91
CA LEU A 351 43.37 44.32 3.55
C LEU A 351 44.81 43.85 3.81
N LYS A 352 45.00 42.61 4.28
CA LYS A 352 46.33 42.01 4.44
C LYS A 352 47.07 41.92 3.10
N ARG A 353 46.40 41.45 2.03
CA ARG A 353 47.00 41.44 0.67
C ARG A 353 47.37 42.85 0.22
N LYS A 354 46.49 43.84 0.42
CA LYS A 354 46.79 45.25 0.11
C LYS A 354 48.00 45.74 0.90
N LEU A 355 48.05 45.49 2.21
CA LEU A 355 49.18 45.84 3.07
C LEU A 355 50.48 45.18 2.60
N GLU A 356 50.47 43.89 2.28
CA GLU A 356 51.62 43.18 1.73
C GLU A 356 52.06 43.78 0.38
N THR A 357 51.13 44.12 -0.51
CA THR A 357 51.49 44.78 -1.77
C THR A 357 52.09 46.16 -1.56
N HIS A 358 51.58 46.94 -0.59
CA HIS A 358 52.15 48.22 -0.21
C HIS A 358 53.54 48.05 0.40
N GLN A 359 53.73 47.11 1.32
CA GLN A 359 55.04 46.79 1.88
C GLN A 359 56.02 46.38 0.79
N ARG A 360 55.63 45.48 -0.14
CA ARG A 360 56.45 45.10 -1.30
C ARG A 360 56.77 46.29 -2.20
N LYS A 361 55.83 47.21 -2.43
CA LYS A 361 56.05 48.45 -3.21
C LYS A 361 57.00 49.40 -2.50
N THR A 362 56.85 49.61 -1.19
CA THR A 362 57.75 50.44 -0.38
C THR A 362 59.16 49.85 -0.37
N VAL A 363 59.31 48.55 -0.13
CA VAL A 363 60.61 47.86 -0.19
C VAL A 363 61.26 47.99 -1.57
N LYS A 364 60.48 47.88 -2.66
CA LYS A 364 60.96 48.12 -4.04
C LYS A 364 61.33 49.58 -4.28
N PHE A 365 60.55 50.55 -3.79
CA PHE A 365 60.86 51.98 -3.90
C PHE A 365 62.19 52.30 -3.21
N PHE A 366 62.37 51.83 -1.96
CA PHE A 366 63.64 51.94 -1.25
C PHE A 366 64.79 51.25 -2.00
N HIS A 367 64.61 50.03 -2.52
CA HIS A 367 65.65 49.39 -3.34
C HIS A 367 65.98 50.19 -4.61
N SER A 368 64.98 50.79 -5.28
CA SER A 368 65.19 51.57 -6.51
C SER A 368 65.88 52.93 -6.27
N SER A 369 65.66 53.56 -5.12
CA SER A 369 66.35 54.80 -4.74
C SER A 369 67.78 54.58 -4.27
N PHE A 370 68.16 53.34 -3.91
CA PHE A 370 69.55 52.96 -3.67
C PHE A 370 70.31 52.52 -4.94
N THR A 371 69.62 52.17 -6.03
CA THR A 371 70.26 51.76 -7.30
C THR A 371 70.34 52.87 -8.36
N HIS A 372 69.82 54.07 -8.08
CA HIS A 372 69.92 55.24 -8.96
C HIS A 372 70.63 56.40 -8.25
N THR A 373 71.88 56.15 -7.87
CA THR A 373 72.89 57.20 -7.70
C THR A 373 74.04 56.87 -8.65
N PRO A 374 74.43 57.80 -9.56
CA PRO A 374 75.45 57.60 -10.59
C PRO A 374 76.86 57.36 -10.04
#